data_AF-A0A914L0H3-F1
#
_entry.id   AF-A0A914L0H3-F1
#
_cell.length_a   1.000
_cell.length_b   1.000
_cell.length_c   1.000
_cell.angle_alpha   90.00
_cell.angle_beta   90.00
_cell.angle_gamma   90.00
#
_symmetry.space_group_name_H-M   'P 1'
#
loop_
_entity.id
_entity.type
_entity.pdbx_description
1 polymer ?
#
loop_
_entity_poly.entity_id
_entity_poly.type
_entity_poly.pdbx_seq_one_letter_code
_entity_poly.pdbx_strand_id
1 'polypeptide(L)'
;MLRLITFLLFSSLIVIQTQADEHDHIYKPGDEVVLWMNTVGPYSNRQETYNYYSLPFCKGRKEAIGHYHETLGEALLGVDLQFSGFEINFKKELKKTVICTKYISRDDADAFVFAVEHNYWFVYF
;
A
#
# COMPACT_ATOMS: atom_id res chain seq x y z
N MET A 1 17.34 51.16 6.90
CA MET A 1 18.13 49.94 6.59
C MET A 1 17.90 48.82 7.61
N LEU A 2 18.00 49.06 8.92
CA LEU A 2 17.85 48.00 9.94
C LEU A 2 16.49 47.26 9.88
N ARG A 3 15.39 47.97 9.63
CA ARG A 3 14.04 47.36 9.46
C ARG A 3 13.88 46.49 8.22
N LEU A 4 14.63 46.78 7.16
CA LEU A 4 14.60 46.01 5.92
C LEU A 4 15.40 44.71 6.10
N ILE A 5 16.51 44.79 6.82
CA ILE A 5 17.37 43.65 7.16
C ILE A 5 16.62 42.68 8.10
N THR A 6 15.92 43.18 9.12
CA THR A 6 15.10 42.32 9.98
C THR A 6 13.94 41.68 9.23
N PHE A 7 13.31 42.39 8.29
CA PHE A 7 12.23 41.81 7.48
C PHE A 7 12.74 40.70 6.55
N LEU A 8 13.91 40.88 5.94
CA LEU A 8 14.57 39.86 5.09
C LEU A 8 15.04 38.64 5.90
N LEU A 9 15.56 38.84 7.11
CA LEU A 9 15.92 37.74 8.03
C LEU A 9 14.69 36.95 8.49
N PHE A 10 13.58 37.64 8.77
CA PHE A 10 12.34 36.97 9.17
C PHE A 10 11.72 36.20 8.01
N SER A 11 11.80 36.71 6.77
CA SER A 11 11.32 35.99 5.59
C SER A 11 12.19 34.77 5.27
N SER A 12 13.51 34.83 5.46
CA SER A 12 14.39 33.67 5.18
C SER A 12 14.17 32.51 6.17
N LEU A 13 13.81 32.81 7.43
CA LEU A 13 13.44 31.81 8.43
C LEU A 13 12.14 31.04 8.08
N ILE A 14 11.21 31.67 7.36
CA ILE A 14 9.95 31.04 6.96
C ILE A 14 10.14 30.07 5.78
N VAL A 15 11.12 30.33 4.90
CA VAL A 15 11.39 29.46 3.73
C VAL A 15 12.07 28.13 4.12
N ILE A 16 12.68 28.05 5.31
CA ILE A 16 13.41 26.86 5.77
C ILE A 16 12.48 25.80 6.40
N GLN A 17 11.20 26.09 6.60
CA GLN A 17 10.27 25.19 7.30
C GLN A 17 9.49 24.20 6.43
N THR A 18 9.73 24.14 5.12
CA THR A 18 9.11 23.10 4.29
C THR A 18 9.98 21.85 4.28
N GLN A 19 9.82 21.01 5.30
CA GLN A 19 10.29 19.62 5.30
C GLN A 19 9.14 18.75 4.75
N ALA A 20 9.44 17.90 3.78
CA ALA A 20 8.52 16.90 3.26
C ALA A 20 8.90 15.54 3.90
N ASP A 21 7.95 14.83 4.54
CA ASP A 21 8.11 13.67 5.43
C ASP A 21 7.04 12.52 5.29
N GLU A 22 7.36 11.26 4.99
CA GLU A 22 6.57 10.32 4.12
C GLU A 22 6.64 10.78 2.65
N HIS A 23 7.37 11.87 2.43
CA HIS A 23 7.00 12.86 1.44
C HIS A 23 8.17 13.33 0.54
N ASP A 24 9.30 12.61 0.48
CA ASP A 24 10.42 12.89 -0.44
C ASP A 24 10.70 11.76 -1.47
N HIS A 25 9.99 10.62 -1.39
CA HIS A 25 10.06 9.48 -2.33
C HIS A 25 11.46 8.83 -2.47
N ILE A 26 12.29 8.88 -1.43
CA ILE A 26 13.66 8.36 -1.46
C ILE A 26 13.81 7.21 -0.45
N TYR A 27 14.18 6.02 -0.94
CA TYR A 27 14.44 4.84 -0.12
C TYR A 27 15.95 4.61 0.09
N LYS A 28 16.36 4.36 1.33
CA LYS A 28 17.71 3.89 1.68
C LYS A 28 17.77 2.36 1.62
N PRO A 29 18.95 1.76 1.35
CA PRO A 29 19.08 0.31 1.35
C PRO A 29 18.65 -0.32 2.68
N GLY A 30 17.70 -1.25 2.64
CA GLY A 30 17.13 -1.90 3.80
C GLY A 30 15.84 -1.28 4.33
N ASP A 31 15.40 -0.14 3.80
CA ASP A 31 14.11 0.45 4.18
C ASP A 31 12.94 -0.45 3.79
N GLU A 32 11.88 -0.42 4.59
CA GLU A 32 10.64 -1.14 4.32
C GLU A 32 9.94 -0.60 3.07
N VAL A 33 9.49 -1.51 2.22
CA VAL A 33 8.58 -1.21 1.11
C VAL A 33 7.27 -1.93 1.38
N VAL A 34 6.19 -1.17 1.56
CA VAL A 34 4.87 -1.73 1.83
C VAL A 34 4.15 -1.98 0.51
N LEU A 35 3.80 -3.24 0.26
CA LEU A 35 2.88 -3.60 -0.83
C LEU A 35 1.45 -3.59 -0.29
N TRP A 36 0.59 -2.78 -0.91
CA TRP A 36 -0.80 -2.58 -0.52
C TRP A 36 -1.73 -3.39 -1.40
N MET A 37 -2.64 -4.15 -0.80
CA MET A 37 -3.70 -4.85 -1.51
C MET A 37 -4.93 -3.97 -1.56
N ASN A 38 -5.53 -3.80 -2.74
CA ASN A 38 -6.71 -2.98 -2.88
C ASN A 38 -7.94 -3.86 -3.15
N THR A 39 -8.21 -4.15 -4.42
CA THR A 39 -9.48 -4.72 -4.86
C THR A 39 -9.32 -5.82 -5.90
N VAL A 40 -10.38 -6.62 -6.01
CA VAL A 40 -10.61 -7.62 -7.05
C VAL A 40 -12.02 -7.48 -7.61
N GLY A 41 -12.24 -7.92 -8.84
CA GLY A 41 -13.58 -7.94 -9.43
C GLY A 41 -13.60 -8.52 -10.84
N PRO A 42 -14.77 -8.82 -11.40
CA PRO A 42 -14.90 -9.38 -12.74
C PRO A 42 -14.53 -8.35 -13.82
N TYR A 43 -13.82 -8.77 -14.87
CA TYR A 43 -13.53 -7.89 -16.01
C TYR A 43 -14.79 -7.43 -16.75
N SER A 44 -15.85 -8.24 -16.75
CA SER A 44 -17.12 -7.94 -17.42
C SER A 44 -17.90 -6.78 -16.79
N ASN A 45 -17.69 -6.52 -15.49
CA ASN A 45 -18.35 -5.44 -14.76
C ASN A 45 -17.37 -4.70 -13.85
N ARG A 46 -16.83 -3.58 -14.34
CA ARG A 46 -15.83 -2.80 -13.60
C ARG A 46 -16.39 -1.98 -12.43
N GLN A 47 -17.71 -1.85 -12.32
CA GLN A 47 -18.34 -1.19 -11.19
C GLN A 47 -18.46 -2.12 -9.98
N GLU A 48 -18.34 -3.42 -10.20
CA GLU A 48 -18.33 -4.44 -9.16
C GLU A 48 -16.89 -4.66 -8.67
N THR A 49 -16.63 -4.20 -7.46
CA THR A 49 -15.34 -4.32 -6.80
C THR A 49 -15.51 -4.86 -5.40
N TYR A 50 -14.60 -5.76 -5.03
CA TYR A 50 -14.53 -6.38 -3.72
C TYR A 50 -13.14 -6.18 -3.14
N ASN A 51 -13.05 -6.20 -1.82
CA ASN A 51 -11.78 -6.20 -1.09
C ASN A 51 -10.88 -7.35 -1.59
N TYR A 52 -9.57 -7.11 -1.73
CA TYR A 52 -8.65 -8.10 -2.30
C TYR A 52 -8.70 -9.46 -1.60
N TYR A 53 -8.78 -9.44 -0.27
CA TYR A 53 -8.88 -10.64 0.57
C TYR A 53 -10.30 -11.22 0.71
N SER A 54 -11.25 -10.77 -0.10
CA SER A 54 -12.51 -11.50 -0.31
C SER A 54 -12.27 -12.87 -0.97
N LEU A 55 -11.21 -12.97 -1.77
CA LEU A 55 -10.65 -14.23 -2.22
C LEU A 55 -9.64 -14.75 -1.19
N PRO A 56 -9.57 -16.07 -0.99
CA PRO A 56 -8.81 -16.67 0.10
C PRO A 56 -7.30 -16.74 -0.21
N PHE A 57 -6.69 -15.61 -0.55
CA PHE A 57 -5.24 -15.48 -0.76
C PHE A 57 -4.44 -15.59 0.54
N CYS A 58 -3.14 -15.85 0.41
CA CYS A 58 -2.22 -15.74 1.54
C CYS A 58 -2.04 -14.27 1.95
N LYS A 59 -2.03 -14.01 3.26
CA LYS A 59 -1.39 -12.83 3.84
C LYS A 59 0.05 -13.17 4.22
N GLY A 60 0.93 -12.19 4.17
CA GLY A 60 2.28 -12.36 4.71
C GLY A 60 2.27 -12.39 6.24
N ARG A 61 3.44 -12.67 6.83
CA ARG A 61 3.57 -12.91 8.28
C ARG A 61 3.72 -11.65 9.11
N LYS A 62 4.01 -10.51 8.48
CA LYS A 62 4.15 -9.25 9.18
C LYS A 62 2.78 -8.75 9.60
N GLU A 63 2.58 -8.56 10.90
CA GLU A 63 1.27 -8.20 11.46
C GLU A 63 1.02 -6.68 11.51
N ALA A 64 2.08 -5.88 11.56
CA ALA A 64 2.00 -4.43 11.65
C ALA A 64 3.08 -3.77 10.79
N ILE A 65 2.76 -2.60 10.26
CA ILE A 65 3.70 -1.70 9.57
C ILE A 65 4.26 -0.68 10.54
N GLY A 66 5.45 -0.15 10.24
CA GLY A 66 6.09 0.86 11.08
C GLY A 66 5.28 2.16 11.16
N HIS A 67 4.63 2.55 10.06
CA HIS A 67 3.82 3.76 9.95
C HIS A 67 2.61 3.49 9.05
N TYR A 68 1.40 3.60 9.60
CA TYR A 68 0.15 3.61 8.83
C TYR A 68 -0.54 4.96 8.98
N HIS A 69 -0.83 5.61 7.86
CA HIS A 69 -1.66 6.78 7.82
C HIS A 69 -2.68 6.62 6.70
N GLU A 70 -3.95 6.50 7.05
CA GLU A 70 -5.01 6.65 6.06
C GLU A 70 -4.92 8.05 5.44
N THR A 71 -4.91 8.12 4.12
CA THR A 71 -4.84 9.39 3.40
C THR A 71 -6.26 9.93 3.17
N LEU A 72 -6.39 11.26 3.07
CA LEU A 72 -7.67 11.88 2.66
C LEU A 72 -8.15 11.35 1.30
N GLY A 73 -7.22 10.95 0.42
CA GLY A 73 -7.52 10.34 -0.88
C GLY A 73 -8.23 8.99 -0.76
N GLU A 74 -7.79 8.13 0.15
CA GLU A 74 -8.46 6.84 0.42
C GLU A 74 -9.89 7.04 0.89
N ALA A 75 -10.11 7.96 1.84
CA ALA A 75 -11.44 8.28 2.36
C ALA A 75 -12.37 8.85 1.27
N LEU A 76 -11.87 9.75 0.41
CA LEU A 76 -12.67 10.37 -0.65
C LEU A 76 -12.98 9.42 -1.81
N LEU A 77 -12.05 8.50 -2.12
CA LEU A 77 -12.21 7.53 -3.20
C LEU A 77 -12.93 6.25 -2.75
N GLY A 78 -13.19 6.10 -1.44
CA GLY A 78 -13.78 4.89 -0.86
C GLY A 78 -12.88 3.68 -1.03
N VAL A 79 -11.56 3.89 -1.00
CA VAL A 79 -10.56 2.83 -1.15
C VAL A 79 -10.11 2.38 0.23
N ASP A 80 -10.09 1.07 0.46
CA ASP A 80 -9.61 0.43 1.69
C ASP A 80 -8.34 -0.37 1.37
N LEU A 81 -7.18 0.28 1.52
CA LEU A 81 -5.89 -0.38 1.29
C LEU A 81 -5.58 -1.34 2.44
N GLN A 82 -5.57 -2.62 2.11
CA GLN A 82 -5.25 -3.68 3.05
C GLN A 82 -3.77 -4.02 3.03
N PHE A 83 -3.16 -4.04 4.21
CA PHE A 83 -1.77 -4.41 4.36
C PHE A 83 -1.51 -5.87 3.92
N SER A 84 -0.54 -6.06 3.02
CA SER A 84 -0.23 -7.39 2.48
C SER A 84 0.46 -8.34 3.48
N GLY A 85 1.19 -7.78 4.44
CA GLY A 85 2.01 -8.54 5.39
C GLY A 85 3.32 -9.10 4.80
N PHE A 86 3.65 -8.83 3.54
CA PHE A 86 4.88 -9.30 2.92
C PHE A 86 6.09 -8.48 3.38
N GLU A 87 7.18 -9.16 3.68
CA GLU A 87 8.44 -8.52 4.06
C GLU A 87 9.24 -8.18 2.81
N ILE A 88 9.18 -6.92 2.40
CA ILE A 88 9.89 -6.40 1.23
C ILE A 88 10.79 -5.27 1.72
N ASN A 89 12.09 -5.41 1.47
CA ASN A 89 13.10 -4.44 1.89
C ASN A 89 13.85 -3.92 0.65
N PHE A 90 13.98 -2.60 0.55
CA PHE A 90 14.61 -1.96 -0.61
C PHE A 90 16.07 -2.36 -0.77
N LYS A 91 16.48 -2.75 -1.98
CA LYS A 91 17.85 -3.22 -2.32
C LYS A 91 18.36 -4.37 -1.45
N LYS A 92 17.47 -5.20 -0.92
CA LYS A 92 17.82 -6.45 -0.25
C LYS A 92 17.40 -7.62 -1.12
N GLU A 93 18.34 -8.53 -1.37
CA GLU A 93 18.05 -9.75 -2.10
C GLU A 93 17.20 -10.68 -1.21
N LEU A 94 16.08 -11.15 -1.76
CA LEU A 94 15.22 -12.12 -1.11
C LEU A 94 15.27 -13.43 -1.90
N LYS A 95 15.64 -14.51 -1.21
CA LYS A 95 15.57 -15.86 -1.80
C LYS A 95 14.11 -16.25 -2.00
N LYS A 96 13.83 -17.03 -3.05
CA LYS A 96 12.49 -17.59 -3.28
C LYS A 96 12.04 -18.36 -2.03
N THR A 97 10.93 -17.93 -1.45
CA THR A 97 10.36 -18.51 -0.23
C THR A 97 8.88 -18.75 -0.41
N VAL A 98 8.33 -19.66 0.40
CA VAL A 98 6.90 -19.90 0.46
C VAL A 98 6.29 -18.88 1.41
N ILE A 99 5.35 -18.07 0.90
CA ILE A 99 4.63 -17.04 1.67
C ILE A 99 3.83 -17.70 2.80
N CYS A 100 2.92 -18.60 2.43
CA CYS A 100 2.10 -19.35 3.38
C CYS A 100 1.80 -20.75 2.86
N THR A 101 1.48 -21.66 3.77
CA THR A 101 0.87 -22.96 3.47
C THR A 101 -0.46 -22.97 4.19
N LYS A 102 -1.55 -23.16 3.44
CA LYS A 102 -2.90 -23.16 3.98
C LYS A 102 -3.69 -24.33 3.45
N TYR A 103 -4.60 -24.83 4.28
CA TYR A 103 -5.66 -25.70 3.81
C TYR A 103 -6.68 -24.86 3.03
N ILE A 104 -7.18 -25.42 1.93
CA ILE A 104 -8.19 -24.82 1.07
C ILE A 104 -9.47 -25.62 1.29
N SER A 105 -10.50 -24.98 1.83
CA SER A 105 -11.82 -25.60 1.92
C SER A 105 -12.46 -25.72 0.53
N ARG A 106 -13.57 -26.46 0.44
CA ARG A 106 -14.34 -26.53 -0.80
C ARG A 106 -14.82 -25.15 -1.23
N ASP A 107 -15.36 -24.37 -0.29
CA ASP A 107 -15.88 -23.03 -0.55
C ASP A 107 -14.76 -22.07 -1.02
N ASP A 108 -13.55 -22.19 -0.45
CA ASP A 108 -12.39 -21.42 -0.90
C ASP A 108 -11.99 -21.77 -2.34
N ALA A 109 -12.00 -23.05 -2.67
CA ALA A 109 -11.68 -23.52 -4.03
C ALA A 109 -12.74 -23.04 -5.03
N ASP A 110 -14.02 -23.15 -4.68
CA ASP A 110 -15.13 -22.70 -5.51
C ASP A 110 -15.06 -21.19 -5.76
N ALA A 111 -14.67 -20.39 -4.75
CA ALA A 111 -14.44 -18.95 -4.91
C ALA A 111 -13.32 -18.65 -5.92
N PHE A 112 -12.21 -19.39 -5.87
CA PHE A 112 -11.14 -19.23 -6.86
C PHE A 112 -11.56 -19.66 -8.27
N VAL A 113 -12.26 -20.79 -8.39
CA VAL A 113 -12.78 -21.26 -9.69
C VAL A 113 -13.70 -20.21 -10.30
N PHE A 114 -14.64 -19.69 -9.49
CA PHE A 114 -15.55 -18.62 -9.92
C PHE A 114 -14.78 -17.40 -10.44
N ALA A 115 -13.76 -16.94 -9.70
CA ALA A 115 -12.96 -15.80 -10.09
C ALA A 115 -12.19 -16.03 -11.40
N VAL A 116 -11.69 -17.24 -11.64
CA VAL A 116 -11.03 -17.62 -12.90
C VAL A 116 -12.03 -17.63 -14.06
N GLU A 117 -13.20 -18.26 -13.88
CA GLU A 117 -14.24 -18.35 -14.92
C GLU A 117 -14.77 -16.98 -15.33
N HIS A 118 -14.89 -16.05 -14.38
CA HIS A 118 -15.40 -14.70 -14.62
C HIS A 118 -14.28 -13.70 -14.97
N ASN A 119 -13.05 -14.18 -15.18
CA ASN A 119 -11.89 -13.38 -15.48
C ASN A 119 -11.77 -12.22 -14.48
N TYR A 120 -11.44 -12.52 -13.24
CA TYR A 120 -11.22 -11.48 -12.24
C TYR A 120 -9.92 -10.72 -12.54
N TRP A 121 -9.96 -9.41 -12.29
CA TRP A 121 -8.78 -8.55 -12.21
C TRP A 121 -8.38 -8.32 -10.76
N PHE A 122 -7.13 -7.91 -10.55
CA PHE A 122 -6.53 -7.69 -9.23
C PHE A 122 -5.77 -6.37 -9.25
N VAL A 123 -5.95 -5.53 -8.23
CA VAL A 123 -5.17 -4.30 -8.04
C VAL A 123 -4.45 -4.32 -6.69
N TYR A 124 -3.20 -3.94 -6.74
CA TYR A 124 -2.29 -3.72 -5.63
C TYR A 124 -1.41 -2.49 -5.96
N PHE A 125 -0.89 -1.83 -4.93
CA PHE A 125 -0.04 -0.64 -5.03
C PHE A 125 1.30 -0.84 -4.32
#